data_AF-E7N4L1-F1
#
_entry.id   AF-E7N4L1-F1
#
_cell.length_a   1.000
_cell.length_b   1.000
_cell.length_c   1.000
_cell.angle_alpha   90.00
_cell.angle_beta   90.00
_cell.angle_gamma   90.00
#
_symmetry.space_group_name_H-M   'P 1'
#
loop_
_entity.id
_entity.type
_entity.pdbx_description
1 polymer ?
#
loop_
_entity_poly.entity_id
_entity_poly.type
_entity_poly.pdbx_seq_one_letter_code
_entity_poly.pdbx_strand_id
1 'polypeptide(L)'
;MEDRKAEAYRKLYINKYIDTYAEDYKEYIEDLYPFSDGLRYMGYLWDFLKSPTFIHEEQIEEYRKILKKVLIFWDNHSKDLIYIKDYWKFGKKTMVRVDYNLFLDHAHFFPEDVYLTDETLQWTIVFTHEDDINNRRLIMQVGL
;
A
#
# COMPACT_ATOMS: atom_id res chain seq x y z
N MET A 1 -6.64 19.43 -8.34
CA MET A 1 -8.03 18.97 -8.09
C MET A 1 -8.06 17.45 -7.90
N GLU A 2 -7.23 16.69 -8.63
CA GLU A 2 -7.05 15.25 -8.45
C GLU A 2 -6.32 14.88 -7.15
N ASP A 3 -5.29 15.62 -6.74
CA ASP A 3 -4.57 15.36 -5.48
C ASP A 3 -5.48 15.39 -4.24
N ARG A 4 -6.45 16.32 -4.20
CA ARG A 4 -7.43 16.40 -3.10
C ARG A 4 -8.34 15.19 -3.05
N LYS A 5 -8.67 14.59 -4.19
CA LYS A 5 -9.47 13.35 -4.25
C LYS A 5 -8.65 12.15 -3.80
N ALA A 6 -7.40 12.04 -4.24
CA ALA A 6 -6.49 10.98 -3.81
C ALA A 6 -6.24 11.02 -2.30
N GLU A 7 -5.99 12.21 -1.75
CA GLU A 7 -5.81 12.40 -0.31
C GLU A 7 -7.06 12.03 0.49
N ALA A 8 -8.23 12.51 0.05
CA ALA A 8 -9.50 12.17 0.70
C ALA A 8 -9.75 10.66 0.69
N TYR A 9 -9.44 10.00 -0.42
CA TYR A 9 -9.61 8.56 -0.55
C TYR A 9 -8.64 7.77 0.34
N ARG A 10 -7.38 8.18 0.39
CA ARG A 10 -6.39 7.58 1.30
C ARG A 10 -6.84 7.69 2.76
N LYS A 11 -7.43 8.82 3.16
CA LYS A 11 -8.02 8.97 4.51
C LYS A 11 -9.16 7.99 4.75
N LEU A 12 -10.05 7.78 3.77
CA LEU A 12 -11.11 6.77 3.88
C LEU A 12 -10.55 5.35 4.02
N TYR A 13 -9.52 5.02 3.24
CA TYR A 13 -8.81 3.75 3.34
C TYR A 13 -8.21 3.55 4.74
N ILE A 14 -7.45 4.54 5.23
CA ILE A 14 -6.79 4.49 6.54
C ILE A 14 -7.84 4.29 7.64
N ASN A 15 -8.90 5.10 7.65
CA ASN A 15 -9.97 4.97 8.64
C ASN A 15 -10.62 3.58 8.64
N LYS A 16 -10.81 2.98 7.46
CA LYS A 16 -11.45 1.67 7.33
C LYS A 16 -10.53 0.54 7.76
N TYR A 17 -9.32 0.49 7.22
CA TYR A 17 -8.47 -0.70 7.29
C TYR A 17 -7.34 -0.62 8.30
N ILE A 18 -6.94 0.57 8.73
CA ILE A 18 -5.76 0.76 9.57
C ILE A 18 -6.19 1.03 11.01
N ASP A 19 -5.57 0.34 11.97
CA ASP A 19 -5.74 0.55 13.39
C ASP A 19 -4.94 1.77 13.84
N THR A 20 -5.60 2.92 13.75
CA THR A 20 -5.03 4.20 14.16
C THR A 20 -4.95 4.38 15.68
N TYR A 21 -5.38 3.39 16.46
CA TYR A 21 -5.34 3.41 17.93
C TYR A 21 -4.22 2.55 18.51
N ALA A 22 -3.49 1.81 17.68
CA ALA A 22 -2.30 1.09 18.11
C ALA A 22 -1.28 2.06 18.72
N GLU A 23 -0.62 1.64 19.79
CA GLU A 23 0.30 2.48 20.59
C GLU A 23 1.37 3.14 19.70
N ASP A 24 1.92 2.36 18.79
CA ASP A 24 2.99 2.74 17.87
C ASP A 24 2.50 3.49 16.62
N TYR A 25 1.20 3.48 16.31
CA TYR A 25 0.69 4.12 15.08
C TYR A 25 1.02 5.62 15.04
N LYS A 26 0.92 6.28 16.20
CA LYS A 26 1.17 7.72 16.26
C LYS A 26 2.63 8.04 15.91
N GLU A 27 3.57 7.38 16.56
CA GLU A 27 5.00 7.61 16.35
C GLU A 27 5.42 7.25 14.93
N TYR A 28 4.97 6.11 14.40
CA TYR A 28 5.49 5.62 13.13
C TYR A 28 4.73 6.11 11.90
N ILE A 29 3.46 6.52 12.02
CA ILE A 29 2.60 6.88 10.88
C ILE A 29 2.04 8.31 10.97
N GLU A 30 1.51 8.71 12.14
CA GLU A 30 0.84 10.02 12.29
C GLU A 30 1.84 11.18 12.36
N ASP A 31 2.87 11.03 13.18
CA ASP A 31 3.91 12.04 13.36
C ASP A 31 4.83 12.09 12.13
N LEU A 32 5.16 13.31 11.72
CA LEU A 32 6.01 13.54 10.55
C LEU A 32 7.36 14.10 10.98
N TYR A 33 8.42 13.49 10.45
CA TYR A 33 9.80 13.80 10.76
C TYR A 33 10.47 14.49 9.55
N PRO A 34 11.43 15.39 9.80
CA PRO A 34 12.17 16.06 8.73
C PRO A 34 13.17 15.11 8.08
N PHE A 35 13.08 14.99 6.76
CA PHE A 35 14.04 14.29 5.92
C PHE A 35 14.51 15.16 4.75
N SER A 36 15.51 14.69 4.00
CA SER A 36 16.06 15.42 2.86
C SER A 36 15.06 15.71 1.74
N ASP A 37 13.96 14.95 1.68
CA ASP A 37 12.87 15.17 0.72
C ASP A 37 11.57 15.72 1.34
N GLY A 38 11.62 16.17 2.60
CA GLY A 38 10.51 16.83 3.30
C GLY A 38 9.99 16.03 4.49
N LEU A 39 8.79 16.38 4.96
CA LEU A 39 8.15 15.72 6.11
C LEU A 39 7.57 14.35 5.73
N ARG A 40 8.00 13.30 6.42
CA ARG A 40 7.61 11.89 6.16
C ARG A 40 7.39 11.13 7.47
N TYR A 41 6.62 10.05 7.40
CA TYR A 41 6.49 9.12 8.51
C TYR A 41 7.53 7.99 8.40
N MET A 42 7.64 7.15 9.43
CA MET A 42 8.75 6.21 9.60
C MET A 42 8.41 4.72 9.44
N GLY A 43 7.18 4.29 9.72
CA GLY A 43 6.75 2.88 9.60
C GLY A 43 5.85 2.61 8.41
N TYR A 44 5.31 1.40 8.31
CA TYR A 44 4.47 0.99 7.19
C TYR A 44 3.00 0.93 7.61
N LEU A 45 2.06 1.34 6.75
CA LEU A 45 0.64 1.22 7.11
C LEU A 45 0.22 -0.24 7.33
N TRP A 46 0.84 -1.19 6.64
CA TRP A 46 0.48 -2.60 6.73
C TRP A 46 0.79 -3.23 8.10
N ASP A 47 1.73 -2.65 8.87
CA ASP A 47 1.98 -3.03 10.28
C ASP A 47 0.71 -2.89 11.14
N PHE A 48 -0.16 -1.96 10.76
CA PHE A 48 -1.36 -1.58 11.50
C PHE A 48 -2.65 -2.05 10.80
N LEU A 49 -2.59 -3.02 9.88
CA LEU A 49 -3.76 -3.51 9.17
C LEU A 49 -4.72 -4.25 10.15
N LYS A 50 -6.01 -3.91 10.12
CA LYS A 50 -7.04 -4.52 10.99
C LYS A 50 -7.38 -5.93 10.54
N SER A 51 -7.08 -6.92 11.37
CA SER A 51 -7.45 -8.34 11.20
C SER A 51 -7.19 -8.91 9.79
N PRO A 52 -5.96 -8.79 9.27
CA PRO A 52 -5.62 -9.30 7.95
C PRO A 52 -5.56 -10.83 7.93
N THR A 53 -5.81 -11.38 6.76
CA THR A 53 -5.44 -12.76 6.42
C THR A 53 -4.25 -12.72 5.47
N PHE A 54 -3.33 -13.68 5.62
CA PHE A 54 -2.22 -13.85 4.70
C PHE A 54 -2.66 -14.72 3.52
N ILE A 55 -2.27 -14.31 2.32
CA ILE A 55 -2.57 -15.01 1.07
C ILE A 55 -1.29 -15.25 0.27
N HIS A 56 -1.39 -16.10 -0.75
CA HIS A 56 -0.27 -16.46 -1.61
C HIS A 56 -0.50 -16.07 -3.07
N GLU A 57 0.55 -16.14 -3.86
CA GLU A 57 0.55 -15.75 -5.28
C GLU A 57 -0.51 -16.51 -6.09
N GLU A 58 -0.84 -17.76 -5.73
CA GLU A 58 -1.89 -18.51 -6.40
C GLU A 58 -3.26 -17.82 -6.28
N GLN A 59 -3.58 -17.25 -5.11
CA GLN A 59 -4.84 -16.53 -4.90
C GLN A 59 -4.87 -15.21 -5.67
N ILE A 60 -3.73 -14.52 -5.75
CA ILE A 60 -3.57 -13.31 -6.56
C ILE A 60 -3.85 -13.59 -8.05
N GLU A 61 -3.34 -14.70 -8.56
CA GLU A 61 -3.59 -15.11 -9.94
C GLU A 61 -5.06 -15.49 -10.18
N GLU A 62 -5.75 -16.09 -9.20
CA GLU A 62 -7.19 -16.36 -9.29
C GLU A 62 -8.02 -15.07 -9.42
N TYR A 63 -7.61 -14.00 -8.74
CA TYR A 63 -8.30 -12.71 -8.76
C TYR A 63 -8.26 -12.02 -10.12
N ARG A 64 -7.38 -12.40 -11.06
CA ARG A 64 -7.39 -11.90 -12.45
C ARG A 64 -8.75 -12.08 -13.15
N LYS A 65 -9.48 -13.11 -12.76
CA LYS A 65 -10.81 -13.41 -13.32
C LYS A 65 -11.87 -12.44 -12.80
N ILE A 66 -11.74 -11.99 -11.56
CA ILE A 66 -12.77 -11.26 -10.79
C ILE A 66 -12.48 -9.76 -10.79
N LEU A 67 -11.26 -9.38 -10.42
CA LEU A 67 -10.84 -8.00 -10.31
C LEU A 67 -10.62 -7.40 -11.70
N LYS A 68 -11.02 -6.12 -11.84
CA LYS A 68 -10.89 -5.37 -13.10
C LYS A 68 -10.15 -4.07 -12.86
N LYS A 69 -10.80 -3.06 -12.29
CA LYS A 69 -10.14 -1.77 -12.01
C LYS A 69 -9.79 -1.69 -10.54
N VAL A 70 -8.54 -1.37 -10.26
CA VAL A 70 -8.02 -1.18 -8.91
C VAL A 70 -7.45 0.22 -8.74
N LEU A 71 -7.48 0.68 -7.50
CA LEU A 71 -6.79 1.86 -6.99
C LEU A 71 -5.56 1.40 -6.24
N ILE A 72 -4.42 2.01 -6.54
CA ILE A 72 -3.12 1.66 -5.98
C ILE A 72 -2.50 2.89 -5.34
N PHE A 73 -2.02 2.73 -4.12
CA PHE A 73 -1.13 3.71 -3.47
C PHE A 73 -0.07 2.96 -2.66
N TRP A 74 0.84 3.69 -2.04
CA TRP A 74 1.98 3.15 -1.30
C TRP A 74 2.34 4.08 -0.14
N ASP A 75 3.34 3.70 0.66
CA ASP A 75 3.75 4.46 1.81
C ASP A 75 4.47 5.77 1.49
N ASN A 76 4.31 6.79 2.34
CA ASN A 76 4.98 8.08 2.21
C ASN A 76 6.33 8.10 2.96
N HIS A 77 7.21 7.14 2.64
CA HIS A 77 8.56 7.09 3.20
C HIS A 77 9.49 8.13 2.58
N SER A 78 10.52 8.51 3.33
CA SER A 78 11.66 9.26 2.80
C SER A 78 12.53 8.39 1.90
N LYS A 79 13.13 8.99 0.87
CA LYS A 79 14.22 8.35 0.12
C LYS A 79 15.45 8.09 0.99
N ASP A 80 15.59 8.80 2.12
CA ASP A 80 16.70 8.61 3.05
C ASP A 80 16.64 7.25 3.75
N LEU A 81 15.45 6.63 3.79
CA LEU A 81 15.21 5.31 4.36
C LEU A 81 15.19 4.20 3.30
N ILE A 82 15.29 4.55 2.01
CA ILE A 82 15.15 3.62 0.89
C ILE A 82 16.43 3.60 0.07
N TYR A 83 17.13 2.47 0.11
CA TYR A 83 18.43 2.29 -0.56
C TYR A 83 18.32 1.80 -2.02
N ILE A 84 17.10 1.72 -2.56
CA ILE A 84 16.84 1.32 -3.94
C ILE A 84 16.91 2.56 -4.85
N LYS A 85 17.77 2.49 -5.87
CA LYS A 85 17.93 3.57 -6.85
C LYS A 85 16.64 3.76 -7.66
N ASP A 86 16.25 5.01 -7.85
CA ASP A 86 15.07 5.40 -8.63
C ASP A 86 13.77 4.71 -8.19
N TYR A 87 13.63 4.42 -6.89
CA TYR A 87 12.48 3.70 -6.30
C TYR A 87 11.14 4.39 -6.60
N TRP A 88 11.07 5.71 -6.46
CA TRP A 88 9.86 6.47 -6.72
C TRP A 88 9.72 6.78 -8.22
N LYS A 89 8.93 5.95 -8.94
CA LYS A 89 8.53 6.24 -10.34
C LYS A 89 7.36 7.20 -10.46
N PHE A 90 6.55 7.29 -9.40
CA PHE A 90 5.37 8.14 -9.29
C PHE A 90 5.47 9.02 -8.04
N GLY A 91 4.64 10.06 -7.95
CA GLY A 91 4.63 10.96 -6.80
C GLY A 91 4.18 10.25 -5.52
N LYS A 92 4.84 10.49 -4.38
CA LYS A 92 4.58 9.76 -3.11
C LYS A 92 3.15 9.81 -2.58
N LYS A 93 2.37 10.81 -3.01
CA LYS A 93 0.96 11.01 -2.62
C LYS A 93 -0.01 10.66 -3.76
N THR A 94 0.51 10.17 -4.86
CA THR A 94 -0.29 9.77 -6.02
C THR A 94 -1.07 8.50 -5.68
N MET A 95 -2.27 8.41 -6.23
CA MET A 95 -3.05 7.18 -6.27
C MET A 95 -3.34 6.87 -7.73
N VAL A 96 -3.03 5.66 -8.15
CA VAL A 96 -3.10 5.23 -9.55
C VAL A 96 -4.35 4.38 -9.73
N ARG A 97 -5.13 4.65 -10.77
CA ARG A 97 -6.21 3.76 -11.20
C ARG A 97 -5.73 2.96 -12.41
N VAL A 98 -5.77 1.64 -12.31
CA VAL A 98 -5.25 0.74 -13.35
C VAL A 98 -6.09 -0.52 -13.44
N ASP A 99 -5.98 -1.22 -14.58
CA ASP A 99 -6.50 -2.58 -14.69
C ASP A 99 -5.66 -3.54 -13.83
N TYR A 100 -6.30 -4.46 -13.14
CA TYR A 100 -5.66 -5.38 -12.20
C TYR A 100 -4.66 -6.30 -12.89
N ASN A 101 -5.00 -6.83 -14.07
CA ASN A 101 -4.08 -7.70 -14.81
C ASN A 101 -2.88 -6.89 -15.28
N LEU A 102 -3.11 -5.66 -15.75
CA LEU A 102 -2.02 -4.76 -16.13
C LEU A 102 -1.12 -4.41 -14.94
N PHE A 103 -1.68 -4.24 -13.74
CA PHE A 103 -0.87 -4.07 -12.54
C PHE A 103 0.00 -5.30 -12.27
N LEU A 104 -0.59 -6.50 -12.22
CA LEU A 104 0.17 -7.71 -11.90
C LEU A 104 1.31 -7.96 -12.88
N ASP A 105 1.08 -7.75 -14.17
CA ASP A 105 2.10 -7.93 -15.21
C ASP A 105 3.25 -6.91 -15.12
N HIS A 106 3.02 -5.81 -14.39
CA HIS A 106 3.93 -4.65 -14.31
C HIS A 106 4.17 -4.18 -12.87
N ALA A 107 3.98 -5.05 -11.87
CA ALA A 107 4.06 -4.69 -10.46
C ALA A 107 5.43 -4.10 -10.08
N HIS A 108 6.50 -4.54 -10.76
CA HIS A 108 7.87 -4.05 -10.59
C HIS A 108 8.09 -2.56 -10.92
N PHE A 109 7.13 -1.88 -11.56
CA PHE A 109 7.20 -0.42 -11.75
C PHE A 109 6.72 0.38 -10.54
N PHE A 110 6.04 -0.26 -9.60
CA PHE A 110 5.56 0.35 -8.37
C PHE A 110 6.57 0.18 -7.24
N PRO A 111 6.47 0.97 -6.17
CA PRO A 111 7.13 0.69 -4.90
C PRO A 111 6.87 -0.75 -4.42
N GLU A 112 7.81 -1.30 -3.64
CA GLU A 112 7.71 -2.67 -3.15
C GLU A 112 6.51 -2.89 -2.21
N ASP A 113 6.17 -1.89 -1.41
CA ASP A 113 4.96 -1.86 -0.58
C ASP A 113 3.82 -1.12 -1.29
N VAL A 114 2.78 -1.85 -1.68
CA VAL A 114 1.61 -1.30 -2.36
C VAL A 114 0.28 -1.81 -1.78
N TYR A 115 -0.68 -0.91 -1.72
CA TYR A 115 -2.04 -1.13 -1.22
C TYR A 115 -3.01 -1.04 -2.39
N LEU A 116 -3.72 -2.14 -2.64
CA LEU A 116 -4.72 -2.28 -3.69
C LEU A 116 -6.12 -2.31 -3.10
N THR A 117 -7.03 -1.58 -3.72
CA THR A 117 -8.47 -1.64 -3.42
C THR A 117 -9.26 -1.24 -4.66
N ASP A 118 -10.57 -1.11 -4.57
CA ASP A 118 -11.41 -0.45 -5.58
C ASP A 118 -12.19 0.70 -4.93
N GLU A 119 -13.00 1.42 -5.73
CA GLU A 119 -13.82 2.55 -5.27
C GLU A 119 -14.85 2.21 -4.17
N THR A 120 -15.16 0.93 -3.97
CA THR A 120 -16.13 0.47 -2.97
C THR A 120 -15.53 0.36 -1.58
N LEU A 121 -14.19 0.31 -1.48
CA LEU A 121 -13.44 -0.01 -0.28
C LEU A 121 -13.99 -1.25 0.44
N GLN A 122 -14.50 -2.28 -0.26
CA GLN A 122 -15.00 -3.48 0.42
C GLN A 122 -13.89 -4.48 0.74
N TRP A 123 -12.79 -4.40 0.01
CA TRP A 123 -11.63 -5.25 0.18
C TRP A 123 -10.33 -4.44 0.05
N THR A 124 -9.24 -4.97 0.58
CA THR A 124 -7.89 -4.52 0.26
C THR A 124 -6.94 -5.70 0.13
N ILE A 125 -5.98 -5.59 -0.78
CA ILE A 125 -4.84 -6.48 -0.91
C ILE A 125 -3.59 -5.64 -0.74
N VAL A 126 -2.66 -6.07 0.10
CA VAL A 126 -1.41 -5.38 0.37
C VAL A 126 -0.25 -6.30 0.01
N PHE A 127 0.58 -5.83 -0.91
CA PHE A 127 1.88 -6.44 -1.19
C PHE A 127 2.89 -5.71 -0.32
N THR A 128 3.60 -6.44 0.52
CA THR A 128 4.67 -5.86 1.36
C THR A 128 6.03 -6.12 0.70
N HIS A 129 7.06 -5.41 1.15
CA HIS A 129 8.44 -5.72 0.78
C HIS A 129 9.01 -6.96 1.49
N GLU A 130 8.30 -7.52 2.48
CA GLU A 130 8.77 -8.66 3.28
C GLU A 130 8.49 -10.00 2.61
N ASP A 131 9.25 -11.01 3.03
CA ASP A 131 9.06 -12.41 2.63
C ASP A 131 8.77 -13.28 3.86
N ASP A 132 7.98 -14.34 3.66
CA ASP A 132 7.73 -15.36 4.66
C ASP A 132 8.97 -16.27 4.89
N ILE A 133 8.88 -17.20 5.85
CA ILE A 133 9.95 -18.15 6.17
C ILE A 133 10.38 -19.04 4.98
N ASN A 134 9.58 -19.11 3.92
CA ASN A 134 9.86 -19.87 2.70
C ASN A 134 10.36 -18.98 1.56
N ASN A 135 10.73 -17.72 1.83
CA ASN A 135 11.11 -16.71 0.85
C ASN A 135 10.02 -16.42 -0.19
N ARG A 136 8.74 -16.44 0.23
CA ARG A 136 7.62 -16.01 -0.61
C ARG A 136 7.14 -14.65 -0.15
N ARG A 137 6.77 -13.79 -1.09
CA ARG A 137 6.28 -12.45 -0.79
C ARG A 137 5.14 -12.50 0.23
N LEU A 138 5.25 -11.69 1.28
CA LEU A 138 4.19 -11.56 2.27
C LEU A 138 3.10 -10.67 1.71
N ILE A 139 1.93 -11.28 1.46
CA ILE A 139 0.74 -10.61 0.91
C ILE A 139 -0.39 -10.73 1.92
N MET A 140 -1.01 -9.59 2.24
CA MET A 140 -2.07 -9.47 3.23
C MET A 140 -3.37 -9.07 2.53
N GLN A 141 -4.50 -9.54 3.03
CA GLN A 141 -5.81 -9.07 2.57
C GLN A 141 -6.79 -8.87 3.71
N VAL A 142 -7.75 -7.99 3.48
CA VAL A 142 -8.95 -7.85 4.32
C VAL A 142 -10.17 -7.87 3.40
N GLY A 143 -11.05 -8.85 3.58
CA GLY A 143 -12.22 -9.09 2.72
C GLY A 143 -11.84 -9.76 1.39
N LEU A 144 -12.76 -9.64 0.43
CA LEU A 144 -12.80 -10.24 -0.93
C LEU A 144 -13.52 -11.59 -1.03
#